data_AF-A0A0C3BAI5-F1
#
_entry.id   AF-A0A0C3BAI5-F1
#
_cell.length_a   1.000
_cell.length_b   1.000
_cell.length_c   1.000
_cell.angle_alpha   90.00
_cell.angle_beta   90.00
_cell.angle_gamma   90.00
#
_symmetry.space_group_name_H-M   'P 1'
#
loop_
_entity.id
_entity.type
_entity.pdbx_description
1 polymer ?
#
loop_
_entity_poly.entity_id
_entity_poly.type
_entity_poly.pdbx_seq_one_letter_code
_entity_poly.pdbx_strand_id
1 'polypeptide(L)'
;MLRTLHLALNLNDPFEACIWAMALCAFWGMMCFSEVSVTSCSAFTTSKHLTRKDAHFSNDLDRKPYACLDLPSSKTAKLGEIQSVFLVPQEGLCLLEALQNLARVVPAGPDDLLFSWRDQHGIICPMVKAKAITHINSILSAHSWGTAFGHSFQIGGASFYLSQKVDPEIVHIAGCWWSLAYEAYIRAFEQVASCHLGGLLSQLVL
;
A
#
# COMPACT_ATOMS: atom_id res chain seq x y z
N MET A 1 9.05 0.26 -9.61
CA MET A 1 8.44 -0.72 -8.67
C MET A 1 7.03 -1.16 -9.09
N LEU A 2 5.96 -0.37 -8.92
CA LEU A 2 4.59 -0.85 -9.18
C LEU A 2 4.37 -1.36 -10.61
N ARG A 3 4.88 -0.65 -11.62
CA ARG A 3 4.81 -1.10 -13.01
C ARG A 3 5.53 -2.44 -13.25
N THR A 4 6.66 -2.65 -12.57
CA THR A 4 7.41 -3.92 -12.63
C THR A 4 6.60 -5.06 -12.04
N LEU A 5 5.93 -4.82 -10.90
CA LEU A 5 5.02 -5.81 -10.30
C LEU A 5 3.84 -6.11 -11.23
N HIS A 6 3.19 -5.08 -11.78
CA HIS A 6 2.06 -5.25 -12.69
C HIS A 6 2.39 -6.12 -13.91
N LEU A 7 3.59 -5.95 -14.48
CA LEU A 7 4.03 -6.72 -15.65
C LEU A 7 4.43 -8.17 -15.31
N ALA A 8 4.80 -8.45 -14.06
CA ALA A 8 5.28 -9.76 -13.64
C ALA A 8 4.18 -10.64 -13.03
N LEU A 9 3.15 -10.05 -12.42
CA LEU A 9 2.07 -10.76 -11.72
C LEU A 9 0.98 -11.22 -12.70
N ASN A 10 0.55 -12.47 -12.55
CA ASN A 10 -0.65 -13.02 -13.16
C ASN A 10 -1.89 -12.68 -12.33
N LEU A 11 -2.64 -11.67 -12.76
CA LEU A 11 -3.83 -11.18 -12.05
C LEU A 11 -5.04 -12.14 -12.06
N ASN A 12 -4.94 -13.29 -12.76
CA ASN A 12 -5.92 -14.37 -12.65
C ASN A 12 -5.56 -15.40 -11.57
N ASP A 13 -4.31 -15.39 -11.09
CA ASP A 13 -3.92 -16.21 -9.94
C ASP A 13 -4.39 -15.53 -8.63
N PRO A 14 -5.13 -16.23 -7.76
CA PRO A 14 -5.61 -15.69 -6.49
C PRO A 14 -4.55 -15.07 -5.58
N PHE A 15 -3.36 -15.68 -5.52
CA PHE A 15 -2.28 -15.24 -4.65
C PHE A 15 -1.62 -13.97 -5.20
N GLU A 16 -1.33 -13.95 -6.50
CA GLU A 16 -0.69 -12.80 -7.16
C GLU A 16 -1.65 -11.62 -7.34
N ALA A 17 -2.94 -11.87 -7.58
CA ALA A 17 -3.97 -10.83 -7.57
C ALA A 17 -4.09 -10.17 -6.19
N CYS A 18 -4.00 -10.94 -5.11
CA CYS A 18 -3.98 -10.42 -3.75
C CYS A 18 -2.74 -9.54 -3.50
N ILE A 19 -1.56 -10.00 -3.93
CA ILE A 19 -0.32 -9.19 -3.85
C ILE A 19 -0.46 -7.87 -4.60
N TRP A 20 -1.06 -7.90 -5.80
CA TRP A 20 -1.26 -6.69 -6.60
C TRP A 20 -2.15 -5.67 -5.89
N ALA A 21 -3.30 -6.11 -5.37
CA ALA A 21 -4.21 -5.25 -4.62
C ALA A 21 -3.53 -4.68 -3.36
N MET A 22 -2.79 -5.50 -2.61
CA MET A 22 -2.03 -5.05 -1.44
C MET A 22 -0.98 -4.00 -1.79
N ALA A 23 -0.21 -4.22 -2.86
CA ALA A 23 0.85 -3.32 -3.29
C ALA A 23 0.30 -1.95 -3.67
N LEU A 24 -0.83 -1.91 -4.39
CA LEU A 24 -1.50 -0.66 -4.75
C LEU A 24 -2.12 0.02 -3.53
N CYS A 25 -2.79 -0.69 -2.63
CA CYS A 25 -3.35 -0.10 -1.42
C CYS A 25 -2.25 0.47 -0.52
N ALA A 26 -1.19 -0.29 -0.28
CA ALA A 26 -0.08 0.14 0.55
C ALA A 26 0.67 1.34 -0.05
N PHE A 27 0.82 1.40 -1.37
CA PHE A 27 1.47 2.52 -2.02
C PHE A 27 0.58 3.77 -2.03
N TRP A 28 -0.63 3.68 -2.60
CA TRP A 28 -1.49 4.84 -2.81
C TRP A 28 -2.16 5.34 -1.54
N GLY A 29 -2.40 4.45 -0.57
CA GLY A 29 -2.87 4.79 0.76
C GLY A 29 -1.76 5.06 1.76
N MET A 30 -0.48 5.00 1.33
CA MET A 30 0.69 5.17 2.21
C MET A 30 0.63 4.30 3.48
N MET A 31 0.10 3.10 3.33
CA MET A 31 -0.14 2.17 4.44
C MET A 31 1.13 1.40 4.77
N CYS A 32 1.35 1.15 6.05
CA CYS A 32 2.32 0.16 6.49
C CYS A 32 1.94 -1.21 5.91
N PHE A 33 2.92 -2.00 5.49
CA PHE A 33 2.60 -3.32 4.93
C PHE A 33 1.93 -4.27 5.96
N SER A 34 2.09 -4.00 7.27
CA SER A 34 1.37 -4.70 8.34
C SER A 34 -0.12 -4.37 8.44
N GLU A 35 -0.58 -3.27 7.84
CA GLU A 35 -2.01 -2.91 7.80
C GLU A 35 -2.73 -3.71 6.70
N VAL A 36 -2.00 -4.14 5.67
CA VAL A 36 -2.52 -4.95 4.56
C VAL A 36 -2.18 -6.44 4.68
N SER A 37 -1.62 -6.89 5.80
CA SER A 37 -1.21 -8.31 5.98
C SER A 37 -1.28 -8.77 7.43
N VAL A 38 -1.23 -10.09 7.65
CA VAL A 38 -1.13 -10.71 8.99
C VAL A 38 0.27 -11.27 9.25
N THR A 39 0.65 -11.43 10.51
CA THR A 39 1.92 -12.08 10.88
C THR A 39 1.88 -13.60 10.70
N SER A 40 0.72 -14.21 10.91
CA SER A 40 0.40 -15.61 10.63
C SER A 40 -1.09 -15.75 10.37
N CYS A 41 -1.54 -16.85 9.77
CA CYS A 41 -2.97 -17.10 9.58
C CYS A 41 -3.74 -17.13 10.91
N SER A 42 -3.14 -17.68 11.97
CA SER A 42 -3.74 -17.75 13.31
C SER A 42 -3.75 -16.43 14.07
N ALA A 43 -2.97 -15.43 13.62
CA ALA A 43 -2.96 -14.11 14.22
C ALA A 43 -4.09 -13.20 13.71
N PHE A 44 -4.82 -13.65 12.69
CA PHE A 44 -5.95 -12.90 12.15
C PHE A 44 -7.06 -12.72 13.19
N THR A 45 -7.46 -11.46 13.39
CA THR A 45 -8.65 -11.09 14.15
C THR A 45 -9.32 -9.90 13.48
N THR A 46 -10.66 -9.90 13.43
CA THR A 46 -11.47 -8.83 12.83
C THR A 46 -11.31 -7.49 13.54
N SER A 47 -10.92 -7.51 14.82
CA SER A 47 -10.65 -6.30 15.61
C SER A 47 -9.33 -5.60 15.29
N LYS A 48 -8.43 -6.24 14.53
CA LYS A 48 -7.08 -5.71 14.26
C LYS A 48 -6.73 -5.60 12.79
N HIS A 49 -7.45 -6.31 11.92
CA HIS A 49 -7.07 -6.44 10.52
C HIS A 49 -8.25 -6.13 9.62
N LEU A 50 -7.96 -5.44 8.52
CA LEU A 50 -8.93 -5.07 7.49
C LEU A 50 -9.67 -6.30 6.95
N THR A 51 -10.98 -6.31 7.11
CA THR A 51 -11.88 -7.30 6.57
C THR A 51 -12.56 -6.81 5.30
N ARG A 52 -13.24 -7.70 4.58
CA ARG A 52 -13.97 -7.34 3.34
C ARG A 52 -15.04 -6.28 3.57
N LYS A 53 -15.71 -6.30 4.73
CA LYS A 53 -16.74 -5.30 5.09
C LYS A 53 -16.17 -3.91 5.40
N ASP A 54 -14.86 -3.82 5.69
CA ASP A 54 -14.19 -2.55 5.99
C ASP A 54 -13.73 -1.82 4.70
N ALA A 55 -13.97 -2.42 3.53
CA ALA A 55 -13.65 -1.84 2.22
C ALA A 55 -14.92 -1.36 1.51
N HIS A 56 -15.00 -0.05 1.27
CA HIS A 56 -16.16 0.59 0.67
C HIS A 56 -15.79 1.25 -0.66
N PHE A 57 -16.70 1.22 -1.62
CA PHE A 57 -16.59 1.95 -2.88
C PHE A 57 -17.67 3.03 -2.90
N SER A 58 -17.28 4.26 -3.23
CA SER A 58 -18.19 5.40 -3.27
C SER A 58 -17.73 6.42 -4.32
N ASN A 59 -18.49 7.50 -4.47
CA ASN A 59 -18.10 8.65 -5.27
C ASN A 59 -18.04 9.89 -4.39
N ASP A 60 -17.10 10.79 -4.68
CA ASP A 60 -17.05 12.10 -4.03
C ASP A 60 -18.18 13.03 -4.51
N LEU A 61 -18.18 14.27 -4.03
CA LEU A 61 -19.17 15.27 -4.41
C LEU A 61 -19.15 15.62 -5.91
N ASP A 62 -18.02 15.42 -6.58
CA ASP A 62 -17.81 15.62 -8.01
C ASP A 62 -18.07 14.35 -8.84
N ARG A 63 -18.62 13.30 -8.22
CA ARG A 63 -18.88 11.98 -8.82
C ARG A 63 -17.62 11.23 -9.25
N LYS A 64 -16.46 11.52 -8.67
CA LYS A 64 -15.23 10.76 -8.90
C LYS A 64 -15.20 9.54 -7.98
N PRO A 65 -14.91 8.34 -8.50
CA PRO A 65 -14.94 7.13 -7.70
C PRO A 65 -13.72 7.05 -6.78
N TYR A 66 -13.92 6.51 -5.58
CA TYR A 66 -12.86 6.19 -4.62
C TYR A 66 -13.18 4.92 -3.85
N ALA A 67 -12.16 4.34 -3.23
CA ALA A 67 -12.31 3.30 -2.20
C ALA A 67 -11.94 3.86 -0.83
N CYS A 68 -12.64 3.42 0.20
CA CYS A 68 -12.36 3.74 1.61
C CYS A 68 -12.03 2.45 2.34
N LEU A 69 -10.91 2.43 3.07
CA LEU A 69 -10.55 1.32 3.95
C LEU A 69 -10.59 1.78 5.39
N ASP A 70 -11.52 1.21 6.17
CA ASP A 70 -11.72 1.53 7.57
C ASP A 70 -10.82 0.65 8.45
N LEU A 71 -9.73 1.21 8.97
CA LEU A 71 -8.69 0.49 9.70
C LEU A 71 -9.20 0.08 11.11
N PRO A 72 -9.38 -1.23 11.41
CA PRO A 72 -9.98 -1.66 12.68
C PRO A 72 -9.06 -1.44 13.89
N SER A 73 -7.75 -1.61 13.69
CA SER A 73 -6.76 -1.12 14.64
C SER A 73 -5.79 -0.24 13.89
N SER A 74 -5.94 1.07 14.05
CA SER A 74 -4.83 1.97 13.83
C SER A 74 -4.13 2.23 15.16
N LYS A 75 -2.80 2.14 15.16
CA LYS A 75 -1.97 2.59 16.29
C LYS A 75 -2.19 4.08 16.59
N THR A 76 -2.75 4.83 15.64
CA THR A 76 -2.87 6.29 15.67
C THR A 76 -4.30 6.77 15.93
N ALA A 77 -5.29 5.87 15.97
CA ALA A 77 -6.66 6.22 16.31
C ALA A 77 -6.85 6.35 17.83
N LYS A 78 -7.63 7.36 18.27
CA LYS A 78 -8.10 7.44 19.66
C LYS A 78 -9.02 6.26 19.95
N LEU A 79 -9.11 5.85 21.22
CA LEU A 79 -10.01 4.78 21.63
C LEU A 79 -11.45 5.10 21.21
N GLY A 80 -11.99 4.32 20.26
CA GLY A 80 -13.35 4.48 19.73
C GLY A 80 -13.48 5.24 18.41
N GLU A 81 -12.39 5.78 17.85
CA GLU A 81 -12.38 6.37 16.50
C GLU A 81 -11.89 5.34 15.46
N ILE A 82 -12.57 5.25 14.33
CA ILE A 82 -12.13 4.47 13.16
C ILE A 82 -11.30 5.42 12.30
N GLN A 83 -10.12 4.95 11.89
CA GLN A 83 -9.30 5.68 10.94
C GLN A 83 -9.53 5.14 9.53
N SER A 84 -9.74 6.02 8.57
CA SER A 84 -10.06 5.63 7.20
C SER A 84 -8.96 6.07 6.23
N VAL A 85 -8.59 5.17 5.32
CA VAL A 85 -7.69 5.47 4.20
C VAL A 85 -8.52 5.65 2.93
N PHE A 86 -8.42 6.82 2.32
CA PHE A 86 -9.09 7.14 1.06
C PHE A 86 -8.16 6.85 -0.11
N LEU A 87 -8.67 6.07 -1.06
CA LEU A 87 -7.91 5.56 -2.18
C LEU A 87 -8.55 6.04 -3.48
N VAL A 88 -7.86 6.96 -4.14
CA VAL A 88 -8.32 7.59 -5.38
C VAL A 88 -7.60 6.94 -6.58
N PRO A 89 -8.33 6.58 -7.66
CA PRO A 89 -7.74 6.05 -8.87
C PRO A 89 -6.61 6.92 -9.42
N GLN A 90 -5.56 6.27 -9.90
CA GLN A 90 -4.48 6.88 -10.66
C GLN A 90 -4.49 6.32 -12.07
N GLU A 91 -4.16 7.14 -13.07
CA GLU A 91 -4.16 6.71 -14.48
C GLU A 91 -3.20 5.54 -14.71
N GLY A 92 -3.67 4.50 -15.40
CA GLY A 92 -2.87 3.35 -15.82
C GLY A 92 -2.55 2.28 -14.76
N LEU A 93 -2.84 2.52 -13.48
CA LEU A 93 -2.65 1.55 -12.37
C LEU A 93 -3.84 1.63 -11.39
N CYS A 94 -5.05 1.35 -11.89
CA CYS A 94 -6.28 1.56 -11.15
C CYS A 94 -6.42 0.61 -9.97
N LEU A 95 -6.35 1.15 -8.75
CA LEU A 95 -6.54 0.38 -7.53
C LEU A 95 -7.96 -0.19 -7.40
N LEU A 96 -8.97 0.54 -7.86
CA LEU A 96 -10.35 0.06 -7.76
C LEU A 96 -10.53 -1.21 -8.57
N GLU A 97 -9.94 -1.26 -9.77
CA GLU A 97 -9.92 -2.47 -10.60
C GLU A 97 -9.19 -3.62 -9.91
N ALA A 98 -8.08 -3.35 -9.19
CA ALA A 98 -7.37 -4.39 -8.46
C ALA A 98 -8.18 -4.98 -7.30
N LEU A 99 -8.88 -4.13 -6.53
CA LEU A 99 -9.77 -4.59 -5.44
C LEU A 99 -10.98 -5.35 -5.98
N GLN A 100 -11.59 -4.87 -7.07
CA GLN A 100 -12.68 -5.56 -7.76
C GLN A 100 -12.22 -6.90 -8.35
N ASN A 101 -11.04 -6.93 -8.97
CA ASN A 101 -10.44 -8.16 -9.48
C ASN A 101 -10.21 -9.16 -8.35
N LEU A 102 -9.66 -8.72 -7.22
CA LEU A 102 -9.45 -9.57 -6.05
C LEU A 102 -10.77 -10.15 -5.53
N ALA A 103 -11.83 -9.36 -5.43
CA ALA A 103 -13.15 -9.84 -5.03
C ALA A 103 -13.73 -10.89 -6.01
N ARG A 104 -13.44 -10.73 -7.31
CA ARG A 104 -13.84 -11.68 -8.36
C ARG A 104 -13.07 -13.00 -8.28
N VAL A 105 -11.75 -12.96 -8.15
CA VAL A 105 -10.90 -14.16 -8.17
C VAL A 105 -10.84 -14.88 -6.81
N VAL A 106 -11.17 -14.17 -5.72
CA VAL A 106 -11.21 -14.69 -4.35
C VAL A 106 -12.55 -14.30 -3.71
N PRO A 107 -13.63 -15.04 -4.02
CA PRO A 107 -14.90 -14.84 -3.33
C PRO A 107 -14.76 -15.26 -1.86
N ALA A 108 -14.96 -14.31 -0.95
CA ALA A 108 -14.81 -14.46 0.49
C ALA A 108 -15.96 -13.75 1.23
N GLY A 109 -16.20 -14.13 2.49
CA GLY A 109 -17.21 -13.54 3.35
C GLY A 109 -16.84 -12.14 3.87
N PRO A 110 -17.82 -11.42 4.44
CA PRO A 110 -17.62 -10.04 4.92
C PRO A 110 -16.59 -9.94 6.04
N ASP A 111 -16.50 -10.94 6.91
CA ASP A 111 -15.57 -10.98 8.05
C ASP A 111 -14.22 -11.62 7.69
N ASP A 112 -14.03 -12.10 6.46
CA ASP A 112 -12.72 -12.58 6.01
C ASP A 112 -11.77 -11.41 5.80
N LEU A 113 -10.46 -11.66 5.98
CA LEU A 113 -9.43 -10.68 5.71
C LEU A 113 -9.56 -10.14 4.27
N LEU A 114 -9.54 -8.82 4.11
CA LEU A 114 -9.66 -8.13 2.82
C LEU A 114 -8.62 -8.66 1.83
N PHE A 115 -7.37 -8.75 2.27
CA PHE A 115 -6.25 -9.30 1.51
C PHE A 115 -6.06 -10.77 1.86
N SER A 116 -6.94 -11.59 1.31
CA SER A 116 -6.89 -13.04 1.37
C SER A 116 -6.74 -13.63 -0.03
N TRP A 117 -6.24 -14.85 -0.09
CA TRP A 117 -6.09 -15.63 -1.33
C TRP A 117 -6.66 -17.04 -1.12
N ARG A 118 -6.99 -17.72 -2.21
CA ARG A 118 -7.54 -19.07 -2.18
C ARG A 118 -6.44 -20.09 -2.48
N ASP A 119 -6.29 -21.09 -1.62
CA ASP A 119 -5.35 -22.18 -1.86
C ASP A 119 -5.88 -23.19 -2.89
N GLN A 120 -5.05 -24.19 -3.22
CA GLN A 120 -5.40 -25.24 -4.19
C GLN A 120 -6.61 -26.11 -3.78
N HIS A 121 -6.95 -26.15 -2.49
CA HIS A 121 -8.11 -26.88 -1.97
C HIS A 121 -9.36 -25.98 -1.89
N GLY A 122 -9.19 -24.69 -2.14
CA GLY A 122 -10.24 -23.70 -2.10
C GLY A 122 -10.45 -23.03 -0.75
N ILE A 123 -9.51 -23.19 0.17
CA ILE A 123 -9.55 -22.55 1.48
C ILE A 123 -9.10 -21.10 1.36
N ILE A 124 -9.88 -20.19 1.93
CA ILE A 124 -9.52 -18.78 2.04
C ILE A 124 -8.42 -18.64 3.10
N CYS A 125 -7.29 -18.12 2.68
CA CYS A 125 -6.08 -17.96 3.48
C CYS A 125 -5.78 -16.46 3.65
N PRO A 126 -5.69 -15.96 4.89
CA PRO A 126 -5.15 -14.63 5.17
C PRO A 126 -3.77 -14.45 4.53
N MET A 127 -3.50 -13.30 3.91
CA MET A 127 -2.17 -13.04 3.38
C MET A 127 -1.17 -12.79 4.52
N VAL A 128 -0.21 -13.71 4.65
CA VAL A 128 0.89 -13.59 5.60
C VAL A 128 1.98 -12.66 5.04
N LYS A 129 2.38 -11.65 5.84
CA LYS A 129 3.38 -10.63 5.48
C LYS A 129 4.64 -11.23 4.87
N ALA A 130 5.23 -12.21 5.55
CA ALA A 130 6.47 -12.84 5.11
C ALA A 130 6.33 -13.48 3.73
N LYS A 131 5.19 -14.12 3.45
CA LYS A 131 4.91 -14.77 2.16
C LYS A 131 4.80 -13.74 1.04
N ALA A 132 4.03 -12.68 1.26
CA ALA A 132 3.85 -11.60 0.28
C ALA A 132 5.18 -10.86 -0.02
N ILE A 133 5.92 -10.45 1.02
CA ILE A 133 7.19 -9.74 0.86
C ILE A 133 8.25 -10.61 0.17
N THR A 134 8.32 -11.91 0.51
CA THR A 134 9.26 -12.83 -0.16
C THR A 134 8.99 -12.89 -1.66
N HIS A 135 7.72 -12.99 -2.07
CA HIS A 135 7.36 -13.03 -3.48
C HIS A 135 7.61 -11.69 -4.20
N ILE A 136 7.20 -10.57 -3.59
CA ILE A 136 7.49 -9.22 -4.12
C ILE A 136 8.99 -9.02 -4.31
N ASN A 137 9.80 -9.37 -3.31
CA ASN A 137 11.25 -9.24 -3.37
C ASN A 137 11.86 -10.11 -4.47
N SER A 138 11.35 -11.32 -4.68
CA SER A 138 11.81 -12.21 -5.75
C SER A 138 11.60 -11.56 -7.13
N ILE A 139 10.43 -10.98 -7.39
CA ILE A 139 10.14 -10.27 -8.64
C ILE A 139 11.06 -9.04 -8.80
N LEU A 140 11.16 -8.22 -7.76
CA LEU A 140 11.89 -6.95 -7.83
C LEU A 140 13.41 -7.14 -7.91
N SER A 141 13.95 -8.17 -7.25
CA SER A 141 15.37 -8.52 -7.34
C SER A 141 15.76 -8.97 -8.74
N ALA A 142 14.89 -9.74 -9.41
CA ALA A 142 15.09 -10.16 -10.80
C ALA A 142 15.16 -8.96 -11.78
N HIS A 143 14.65 -7.79 -11.36
CA HIS A 143 14.65 -6.55 -12.14
C HIS A 143 15.60 -5.48 -11.56
N SER A 144 16.58 -5.87 -10.74
CA SER A 144 17.61 -5.00 -10.17
C SER A 144 17.11 -3.89 -9.23
N TRP A 145 15.93 -4.05 -8.62
CA TRP A 145 15.40 -3.06 -7.66
C TRP A 145 15.86 -3.27 -6.20
N GLY A 146 16.39 -4.46 -5.84
CA GLY A 146 16.85 -4.79 -4.47
C GLY A 146 15.86 -5.66 -3.67
N THR A 147 15.97 -5.70 -2.32
CA THR A 147 15.24 -6.67 -1.45
C THR A 147 14.54 -6.10 -0.20
N ALA A 148 14.41 -4.77 -0.06
CA ALA A 148 13.96 -4.15 1.21
C ALA A 148 12.56 -3.49 1.15
N PHE A 149 11.56 -4.11 0.51
CA PHE A 149 10.31 -3.39 0.14
C PHE A 149 9.21 -3.27 1.20
N GLY A 150 9.35 -3.87 2.38
CA GLY A 150 8.30 -3.85 3.40
C GLY A 150 7.93 -2.45 3.92
N HIS A 151 8.92 -1.56 4.05
CA HIS A 151 8.70 -0.13 4.37
C HIS A 151 8.62 0.75 3.12
N SER A 152 9.06 0.24 1.97
CA SER A 152 9.17 1.02 0.74
C SER A 152 7.84 1.40 0.12
N PHE A 153 6.74 0.70 0.41
CA PHE A 153 5.42 1.08 -0.12
C PHE A 153 4.93 2.38 0.52
N GLN A 154 4.89 2.45 1.85
CA GLN A 154 4.51 3.66 2.58
C GLN A 154 5.44 4.83 2.25
N ILE A 155 6.75 4.63 2.39
CA ILE A 155 7.75 5.68 2.11
C ILE A 155 7.69 6.08 0.62
N GLY A 156 7.58 5.10 -0.28
CA GLY A 156 7.53 5.35 -1.72
C GLY A 156 6.27 6.12 -2.14
N GLY A 157 5.11 5.81 -1.56
CA GLY A 157 3.86 6.54 -1.78
C GLY A 157 3.96 7.99 -1.31
N ALA A 158 4.45 8.21 -0.09
CA ALA A 158 4.64 9.55 0.45
C ALA A 158 5.63 10.37 -0.40
N SER A 159 6.80 9.79 -0.72
CA SER A 159 7.79 10.43 -1.59
C SER A 159 7.23 10.74 -2.97
N PHE A 160 6.39 9.86 -3.52
CA PHE A 160 5.73 10.10 -4.80
C PHE A 160 4.82 11.33 -4.72
N TYR A 161 3.88 11.38 -3.77
CA TYR A 161 2.97 12.52 -3.64
C TYR A 161 3.71 13.84 -3.38
N LEU A 162 4.74 13.83 -2.54
CA LEU A 162 5.59 15.01 -2.30
C LEU A 162 6.32 15.45 -3.58
N SER A 163 6.81 14.51 -4.40
CA SER A 163 7.43 14.84 -5.69
C SER A 163 6.44 15.47 -6.68
N GLN A 164 5.15 15.16 -6.54
CA GLN A 164 4.06 15.77 -7.30
C GLN A 164 3.57 17.09 -6.70
N LYS A 165 4.27 17.63 -5.68
CA LYS A 165 3.93 18.88 -4.98
C LYS A 165 2.57 18.83 -4.26
N VAL A 166 2.11 17.64 -3.88
CA VAL A 166 0.99 17.52 -2.94
C VAL A 166 1.43 18.14 -1.62
N ASP A 167 0.55 18.94 -1.02
CA ASP A 167 0.83 19.61 0.23
C ASP A 167 1.22 18.59 1.33
N PRO A 168 2.33 18.80 2.07
CA PRO A 168 2.75 17.88 3.10
C PRO A 168 1.70 17.60 4.18
N GLU A 169 0.84 18.57 4.51
CA GLU A 169 -0.28 18.39 5.44
C GLU A 169 -1.31 17.40 4.88
N ILE A 170 -1.58 17.46 3.57
CA ILE A 170 -2.46 16.50 2.89
C ILE A 170 -1.83 15.11 2.86
N VAL A 171 -0.52 14.99 2.60
CA VAL A 171 0.21 13.72 2.67
C VAL A 171 0.16 13.14 4.08
N HIS A 172 0.30 13.97 5.11
CA HIS A 172 0.22 13.58 6.51
C HIS A 172 -1.17 13.05 6.89
N ILE A 173 -2.23 13.77 6.51
CA ILE A 173 -3.63 13.36 6.74
C ILE A 173 -3.94 12.06 6.00
N ALA A 174 -3.63 12.00 4.70
CA ALA A 174 -3.92 10.83 3.86
C ALA A 174 -3.13 9.59 4.31
N GLY A 175 -1.90 9.78 4.78
CA GLY A 175 -1.05 8.70 5.28
C GLY A 175 -1.42 8.21 6.68
N CYS A 176 -2.33 8.90 7.39
CA CYS A 176 -2.78 8.52 8.72
C CYS A 176 -1.68 8.55 9.81
N TRP A 177 -0.70 9.45 9.67
CA TRP A 177 0.48 9.51 10.57
C TRP A 177 0.19 10.35 11.83
N TRP A 178 0.65 9.90 13.00
CA TRP A 178 0.40 10.60 14.28
C TRP A 178 1.45 11.66 14.61
N SER A 179 2.68 11.49 14.12
CA SER A 179 3.78 12.39 14.42
C SER A 179 4.24 13.14 13.18
N LEU A 180 4.88 14.30 13.41
CA LEU A 180 5.69 15.01 12.42
C LEU A 180 6.93 14.19 11.97
N ALA A 181 6.95 12.87 12.13
CA ALA A 181 7.99 12.02 11.56
C ALA A 181 8.08 12.21 10.03
N TYR A 182 6.99 12.59 9.36
CA TYR A 182 7.06 13.02 7.96
C TYR A 182 7.96 14.24 7.76
N GLU A 183 7.96 15.22 8.67
CA GLU A 183 8.87 16.35 8.60
C GLU A 183 10.32 15.88 8.74
N ALA A 184 10.59 14.90 9.61
CA ALA A 184 11.93 14.32 9.72
C ALA A 184 12.34 13.62 8.41
N TYR A 185 11.41 12.96 7.72
CA TYR A 185 11.64 12.38 6.39
C TYR A 185 11.86 13.44 5.31
N ILE A 186 11.04 14.49 5.27
CA ILE A 186 11.20 15.61 4.33
C ILE A 186 12.55 16.28 4.57
N ARG A 187 12.88 16.63 5.81
CA ARG A 187 14.17 17.23 6.17
C ARG A 187 15.33 16.31 5.84
N ALA A 188 15.23 15.01 6.10
CA ALA A 188 16.27 14.04 5.71
C ALA A 188 16.41 13.93 4.18
N PHE A 189 15.31 13.94 3.44
CA PHE A 189 15.33 13.94 1.99
C PHE A 189 15.93 15.23 1.42
N GLU A 190 15.53 16.40 1.94
CA GLU A 190 16.11 17.70 1.59
C GLU A 190 17.60 17.73 1.90
N GLN A 191 18.03 17.17 3.04
CA GLN A 191 19.43 17.06 3.41
C GLN A 191 20.20 16.17 2.43
N VAL A 192 19.69 14.98 2.12
CA VAL A 192 20.29 14.04 1.16
C VAL A 192 20.34 14.65 -0.25
N ALA A 193 19.24 15.25 -0.71
CA ALA A 193 19.18 15.95 -1.98
C ALA A 193 20.18 17.12 -2.03
N SER A 194 20.25 17.95 -0.98
CA SER A 194 21.22 19.04 -0.90
C SER A 194 22.66 18.53 -0.91
N CYS A 195 22.97 17.44 -0.19
CA CYS A 195 24.32 16.88 -0.12
C CYS A 195 24.75 16.17 -1.41
N HIS A 196 23.83 15.56 -2.15
CA HIS A 196 24.16 14.70 -3.29
C HIS A 196 23.78 15.29 -4.66
N LEU A 197 22.89 16.27 -4.71
CA LEU A 197 22.48 16.96 -5.94
C LEU A 197 23.03 18.40 -6.01
N GLY A 198 23.50 18.95 -4.89
CA GLY A 198 24.21 20.22 -4.85
C GLY A 198 25.65 20.11 -5.37
N GLY A 199 26.11 21.11 -6.14
CA GLY A 199 27.51 21.16 -6.60
C GLY A 199 27.88 20.25 -7.77
N LEU A 200 26.92 19.63 -8.45
CA LEU A 200 27.17 18.77 -9.62
C LEU A 200 27.83 19.50 -10.79
N LEU A 201 27.68 20.83 -10.88
CA LEU A 201 28.41 21.66 -11.86
C LEU A 201 29.89 21.86 -11.50
N SER A 202 30.27 21.73 -10.23
CA SER A 202 31.66 21.85 -9.75
C SER A 202 32.50 20.61 -10.08
N GLN A 203 31.86 19.49 -10.45
CA GLN A 203 32.51 18.25 -10.88
C GLN A 203 32.64 18.15 -12.41
N LEU A 204 31.99 19.04 -13.15
CA LEU A 204 32.20 19.25 -14.57
C LEU A 204 33.28 20.32 -14.75
N VAL A 205 34.53 19.96 -14.47
CA VAL A 205 35.67 20.74 -14.97
C VAL A 205 35.71 20.55 -16.49
N LEU A 206 35.37 21.61 -17.23
CA LEU A 206 35.70 21.77 -18.65
C LEU A 206 37.21 21.93 -18.82
#